data_AF-A0A962GQX8-F1
#
_entry.id   AF-A0A962GQX8-F1
#
_cell.length_a   1.000
_cell.length_b   1.000
_cell.length_c   1.000
_cell.angle_alpha   90.00
_cell.angle_beta   90.00
_cell.angle_gamma   90.00
#
_symmetry.space_group_name_H-M   'P 1'
#
loop_
_entity.id
_entity.type
_entity.pdbx_description
1 polymer ?
#
loop_
_entity_poly.entity_id
_entity_poly.type
_entity_poly.pdbx_seq_one_letter_code
_entity_poly.pdbx_strand_id
1 'polypeptide(L)'
;AARYYLPVNLTTPPDWEAQYAEYLHHSEFELALEKLEDIGGAHSGYAEEPQFWAELLLAAEHMELYEHAALYSAKLASVRNEG
;
A
#
# COMPACT_ATOMS: atom_id res chain seq x y z
N ALA A 1 8.51 13.06 11.52
CA ALA A 1 8.19 12.99 10.09
C ALA A 1 7.91 11.53 9.77
N ALA A 2 6.64 11.17 9.58
CA ALA A 2 6.27 9.82 9.17
C ALA A 2 6.87 9.59 7.77
N ARG A 3 7.84 8.69 7.71
CA ARG A 3 8.46 8.25 6.47
C ARG A 3 7.47 7.28 5.83
N TYR A 4 6.65 7.75 4.89
CA TYR A 4 5.88 6.90 3.98
C TYR A 4 6.86 6.26 2.99
N TYR A 5 7.72 5.38 3.50
CA TYR A 5 8.57 4.54 2.68
C TYR A 5 7.68 3.40 2.20
N LEU A 6 7.57 3.25 0.88
CA LEU A 6 7.18 1.98 0.28
C LEU A 6 7.92 0.85 1.03
N PRO A 7 7.22 -0.12 1.65
CA PRO A 7 7.87 -1.32 2.11
C PRO A 7 8.51 -2.04 0.93
N VAL A 8 9.82 -1.88 0.84
CA VAL A 8 10.81 -2.92 0.51
C VAL A 8 10.43 -3.86 -0.65
N ASN A 9 11.10 -3.65 -1.79
CA ASN A 9 11.39 -4.68 -2.82
C ASN A 9 10.24 -5.27 -3.65
N LEU A 10 9.08 -4.64 -3.76
CA LEU A 10 8.15 -5.03 -4.83
C LEU A 10 8.70 -4.53 -6.18
N THR A 11 8.76 -5.43 -7.17
CA THR A 11 9.27 -5.11 -8.50
C THR A 11 8.18 -4.37 -9.27
N THR A 12 8.00 -3.08 -8.97
CA THR A 12 6.97 -2.27 -9.63
C THR A 12 7.34 -1.93 -11.07
N PRO A 13 6.37 -1.91 -12.00
CA PRO A 13 6.58 -1.26 -13.29
C PRO A 13 7.06 0.19 -13.08
N PRO A 14 8.07 0.66 -13.83
CA PRO A 14 8.64 2.00 -13.65
C PRO A 14 7.59 3.12 -13.70
N ASP A 15 6.58 2.95 -14.55
CA ASP A 15 5.49 3.91 -14.74
C ASP A 15 4.61 4.05 -13.48
N TRP A 16 4.48 2.99 -12.70
CA TRP A 16 3.65 2.97 -11.49
C TRP A 16 4.35 3.62 -10.31
N GLU A 17 5.67 3.38 -10.18
CA GLU A 17 6.50 4.04 -9.19
C GLU A 17 6.61 5.55 -9.46
N ALA A 18 6.77 5.94 -10.74
CA ALA A 18 6.80 7.35 -11.13
C ALA A 18 5.48 8.07 -10.79
N GLN A 19 4.34 7.44 -11.05
CA GLN A 19 3.02 7.99 -10.73
C GLN A 19 2.78 8.10 -9.22
N TYR A 20 3.21 7.11 -8.44
CA TYR A 20 3.18 7.21 -6.97
C TYR A 20 4.03 8.40 -6.47
N ALA A 21 5.24 8.55 -7.01
CA ALA A 21 6.13 9.66 -6.65
C ALA A 21 5.54 11.04 -7.02
N GLU A 22 4.81 11.13 -8.13
CA GLU A 22 4.08 12.34 -8.54
C GLU A 22 2.97 12.69 -7.55
N TYR A 23 2.13 11.73 -7.14
CA TYR A 23 1.09 11.96 -6.14
C TYR A 23 1.66 12.42 -4.80
N LEU A 24 2.76 11.80 -4.35
CA LEU A 24 3.47 12.27 -3.16
C LEU A 24 4.01 13.69 -3.31
N HIS A 25 4.56 14.03 -4.48
CA HIS A 25 5.10 15.37 -4.75
C HIS A 25 4.01 16.43 -4.68
N HIS A 26 2.80 16.13 -5.15
CA HIS A 26 1.65 17.03 -5.13
C HIS A 26 0.84 16.99 -3.83
N SER A 27 1.27 16.22 -2.82
CA SER A 27 0.51 16.00 -1.57
C SER A 27 -0.86 15.35 -1.79
N GLU A 28 -1.03 14.63 -2.90
CA GLU A 28 -2.23 13.87 -3.25
C GLU A 28 -2.20 12.51 -2.55
N PHE A 29 -2.21 12.53 -1.22
CA PHE A 29 -1.92 11.34 -0.41
C PHE A 29 -2.96 10.22 -0.54
N GLU A 30 -4.22 10.56 -0.81
CA GLU A 30 -5.27 9.58 -1.13
C GLU A 30 -4.95 8.85 -2.44
N LEU A 31 -4.62 9.58 -3.51
CA LEU A 31 -4.21 8.99 -4.79
C LEU A 31 -2.92 8.17 -4.66
N ALA A 32 -1.99 8.62 -3.81
CA ALA A 32 -0.78 7.87 -3.50
C ALA A 32 -1.11 6.53 -2.82
N LEU A 33 -2.09 6.49 -1.92
CA LEU A 33 -2.56 5.25 -1.27
C LEU A 33 -3.30 4.32 -2.23
N GLU A 34 -4.20 4.85 -3.06
CA GLU A 34 -4.87 4.08 -4.11
C GLU A 34 -3.84 3.44 -5.04
N LYS A 35 -2.78 4.19 -5.40
CA LYS A 35 -1.72 3.64 -6.23
C LYS A 35 -0.94 2.52 -5.54
N LEU A 36 -0.72 2.62 -4.24
CA LEU A 36 -0.11 1.54 -3.46
C LEU A 36 -1.04 0.33 -3.36
N GLU A 37 -2.36 0.52 -3.26
CA GLU A 37 -3.33 -0.58 -3.32
C GLU A 37 -3.22 -1.36 -4.64
N ASP A 38 -3.17 -0.65 -5.77
CA ASP A 38 -2.95 -1.25 -7.09
C ASP A 38 -1.66 -2.09 -7.12
N ILE A 39 -0.56 -1.51 -6.59
CA ILE A 39 0.74 -2.18 -6.52
C ILE A 39 0.66 -3.46 -5.68
N GLY A 40 0.02 -3.40 -4.50
CA GLY A 40 -0.17 -4.55 -3.62
C GLY A 40 -1.01 -5.64 -4.29
N GLY A 41 -2.08 -5.24 -4.98
CA GLY A 41 -2.94 -6.16 -5.73
C GLY A 41 -2.20 -6.91 -6.85
N ALA A 42 -1.25 -6.24 -7.52
CA ALA A 42 -0.43 -6.86 -8.57
C ALA A 42 0.62 -7.85 -8.03
N HIS A 43 0.96 -7.78 -6.74
CA HIS A 43 1.98 -8.62 -6.10
C HIS A 43 1.38 -9.64 -5.12
N SER A 44 0.17 -10.11 -5.38
CA SER A 44 -0.43 -11.16 -4.55
C SER A 44 0.32 -12.49 -4.68
N GLY A 45 0.50 -13.19 -3.56
CA GLY A 45 1.27 -14.43 -3.43
C GLY A 45 2.77 -14.24 -3.19
N TYR A 46 3.25 -13.00 -3.07
CA TYR A 46 4.65 -12.72 -2.76
C TYR A 46 4.90 -12.84 -1.25
N ALA A 47 6.12 -13.20 -0.85
CA ALA A 47 6.47 -13.43 0.56
C ALA A 47 6.30 -12.17 1.42
N GLU A 48 6.44 -10.99 0.81
CA GLU A 48 6.35 -9.68 1.43
C GLU A 48 4.91 -9.14 1.51
N GLU A 49 3.95 -9.80 0.85
CA GLU A 49 2.55 -9.33 0.76
C GLU A 49 1.90 -9.06 2.14
N PRO A 50 2.05 -9.91 3.17
CA PRO A 50 1.48 -9.62 4.49
C PRO A 50 2.06 -8.35 5.12
N GLN A 51 3.37 -8.12 4.95
CA GLN A 51 4.03 -6.95 5.51
C GLN A 51 3.60 -5.68 4.75
N PHE A 52 3.46 -5.77 3.43
CA PHE A 52 2.98 -4.69 2.58
C PHE A 52 1.60 -4.19 3.02
N TRP A 53 0.61 -5.09 3.13
CA TRP A 53 -0.74 -4.71 3.55
C TRP A 53 -0.80 -4.19 4.99
N ALA A 54 0.07 -4.69 5.88
CA ALA A 54 0.13 -4.19 7.26
C ALA A 54 0.64 -2.74 7.34
N GLU A 55 1.64 -2.37 6.54
CA GLU A 55 2.12 -0.99 6.49
C GLU A 55 1.11 -0.05 5.82
N LEU A 56 0.42 -0.53 4.79
CA LEU A 56 -0.61 0.25 4.11
C LEU A 56 -1.82 0.51 5.01
N LEU A 57 -2.22 -0.47 5.82
CA LEU A 57 -3.21 -0.32 6.87
C LEU A 57 -2.83 0.80 7.85
N LEU A 58 -1.60 0.77 8.39
CA LEU A 58 -1.14 1.80 9.31
C LEU A 58 -1.16 3.20 8.67
N ALA A 59 -0.76 3.31 7.40
CA ALA A 59 -0.79 4.57 6.67
C ALA A 59 -2.24 5.10 6.53
N ALA A 60 -3.19 4.25 6.14
CA ALA A 60 -4.60 4.63 6.03
C ALA A 60 -5.21 5.04 7.38
N GLU A 61 -4.89 4.34 8.47
CA GLU A 61 -5.34 4.69 9.82
C GLU A 61 -4.79 6.05 10.27
N HIS A 62 -3.50 6.32 10.02
CA HIS A 62 -2.86 7.59 10.35
C HIS A 62 -3.44 8.78 9.56
N MET A 63 -3.96 8.51 8.37
CA MET A 63 -4.59 9.51 7.51
C MET A 63 -6.11 9.60 7.70
N GLU A 64 -6.68 8.86 8.66
CA GLU A 64 -8.12 8.82 8.94
C GLU A 64 -8.98 8.32 7.74
N LEU A 65 -8.37 7.55 6.84
CA LEU A 65 -9.03 6.94 5.67
C LEU A 65 -9.63 5.59 6.06
N TYR A 66 -10.68 5.62 6.87
CA TYR A 66 -11.23 4.42 7.51
C TYR A 66 -11.77 3.36 6.52
N GLU A 67 -12.27 3.77 5.36
CA GLU A 67 -12.73 2.84 4.32
C GLU A 67 -11.58 2.01 3.75
N HIS A 68 -10.45 2.67 3.43
CA HIS A 68 -9.23 2.01 2.97
C HIS A 68 -8.62 1.13 4.06
N ALA A 69 -8.57 1.62 5.30
CA ALA A 69 -8.09 0.83 6.45
C ALA A 69 -8.91 -0.47 6.62
N ALA A 70 -10.24 -0.41 6.49
CA ALA A 70 -11.08 -1.60 6.56
C ALA A 70 -10.77 -2.59 5.43
N LEU A 71 -10.55 -2.10 4.20
CA LEU A 71 -10.17 -2.91 3.05
C LEU A 71 -8.82 -3.60 3.26
N TYR A 72 -7.81 -2.85 3.70
CA TYR A 72 -6.46 -3.38 3.94
C TYR A 72 -6.42 -4.38 5.09
N SER A 73 -7.21 -4.16 6.13
CA SER A 73 -7.39 -5.11 7.23
C SER A 73 -7.98 -6.45 6.74
N ALA A 74 -9.00 -6.39 5.87
CA ALA A 74 -9.59 -7.58 5.27
C ALA A 74 -8.59 -8.32 4.35
N LYS A 75 -7.83 -7.59 3.53
CA LYS A 75 -6.76 -8.14 2.69
C LYS A 75 -5.69 -8.85 3.52
N LEU A 76 -5.17 -8.17 4.55
CA LEU A 76 -4.16 -8.72 5.45
C LEU A 76 -4.65 -10.00 6.15
N ALA A 77 -5.92 -10.03 6.58
CA ALA A 77 -6.52 -11.23 7.17
C ALA A 77 -6.60 -12.37 6.15
N SER A 78 -6.97 -12.09 4.90
CA SER A 78 -7.01 -13.08 3.82
C SER A 78 -5.64 -13.70 3.58
N VAL A 79 -4.62 -12.87 3.35
CA VAL A 79 -3.26 -13.33 3.03
C VAL A 79 -2.67 -14.18 4.17
N ARG A 80 -2.94 -13.83 5.43
CA ARG A 80 -2.48 -14.60 6.59
C ARG A 80 -3.15 -15.97 6.75
N ASN A 81 -4.35 -16.14 6.22
CA ASN A 81 -5.07 -17.42 6.27
C ASN A 81 -4.67 -18.36 5.12
N GLU A 82 -4.02 -17.84 4.08
CA GLU A 82 -3.56 -18.60 2.91
C GLU A 82 -2.08 -19.02 3.01
N GLY A 83 -1.38 -18.63 4.08
CA GLY A 83 0.04 -18.94 4.34
C GLY A 83 0.29 -20.15 5.23
#